data_AF-A0A2P4XDX8-F1
#
_entry.id   AF-A0A2P4XDX8-F1
#
_cell.length_a   1.000
_cell.length_b   1.000
_cell.length_c   1.000
_cell.angle_alpha   90.00
_cell.angle_beta   90.00
_cell.angle_gamma   90.00
#
_symmetry.space_group_name_H-M   'P 1'
#
loop_
_entity.id
_entity.type
_entity.pdbx_description
1 polymer ?
#
loop_
_entity_poly.entity_id
_entity_poly.type
_entity_poly.pdbx_seq_one_letter_code
_entity_poly.pdbx_strand_id
1 'polypeptide(L)'
;MASPLSIEAYKRKQNVLAAKSQKRRVSTSSNQASSRSKESYTSNQRRYLNACVEKQADPEPNLLKALRDARFVLKLDRFGQEELLFNMGFLQSTKSCTHISLSLGSMTKNRDLRIKFDRLGLKRAYAYGKEGASIVVRSVCASVSKTPNLVRFHLLGVNISPEVVPVLPKALFHCHQLEDISLNGTNLRDEGLAAIAIALGKCPELHVISLVGCGLTDKAKEHIAKIIALHGVIKDEAIWSSSLRGDVAPTPLMPDLLINLSRNSLGDETAEVICDALCSDKWLLGLNLGGNNLSEQGTGTFINTLAKTNHTLAVLALPNMKNPGTSKVMDNINV
;
A
#
# COMPACT_ATOMS: atom_id res chain seq x y z
N MET A 1 -2.30 -24.87 18.48
CA MET A 1 -2.84 -23.56 18.04
C MET A 1 -3.41 -22.89 19.27
N ALA A 2 -2.90 -21.72 19.66
CA ALA A 2 -3.40 -21.04 20.86
C ALA A 2 -4.68 -20.28 20.51
N SER A 3 -5.78 -20.60 21.20
CA SER A 3 -7.06 -19.89 21.11
C SER A 3 -6.84 -18.40 21.40
N PRO A 4 -7.45 -17.47 20.64
CA PRO A 4 -7.38 -16.06 20.98
C PRO A 4 -8.01 -15.87 22.36
N LEU A 5 -7.19 -15.46 23.33
CA LEU A 5 -7.63 -15.12 24.68
C LEU A 5 -8.72 -14.05 24.57
N SER A 6 -9.91 -14.33 25.09
CA SER A 6 -11.01 -13.36 25.16
C SER A 6 -10.57 -12.11 25.93
N ILE A 7 -11.24 -10.96 25.71
CA ILE A 7 -10.98 -9.73 26.47
C ILE A 7 -10.96 -9.98 27.97
N GLU A 8 -11.84 -10.85 28.46
CA GLU A 8 -11.91 -11.23 29.86
C GLU A 8 -10.63 -11.91 30.34
N ALA A 9 -10.03 -12.77 29.53
CA ALA A 9 -8.77 -13.40 29.83
C ALA A 9 -7.61 -12.39 29.83
N TYR A 10 -7.63 -11.39 28.94
CA TYR A 10 -6.68 -10.27 28.98
C TYR A 10 -6.85 -9.41 30.25
N LYS A 11 -8.08 -9.02 30.60
CA LYS A 11 -8.41 -8.28 31.83
C LYS A 11 -7.94 -9.04 33.07
N ARG A 12 -8.23 -10.35 33.16
CA ARG A 12 -7.78 -11.23 34.25
C ARG A 12 -6.26 -11.27 34.33
N LYS A 13 -5.55 -11.39 33.19
CA LYS A 13 -4.08 -11.40 33.14
C LYS A 13 -3.48 -10.06 33.60
N GLN A 14 -4.06 -8.92 33.20
CA GLN A 14 -3.63 -7.58 33.66
C GLN A 14 -3.84 -7.41 35.17
N ASN A 15 -5.00 -7.82 35.69
CA ASN A 15 -5.29 -7.75 37.13
C ASN A 15 -4.34 -8.62 37.95
N VAL A 16 -4.00 -9.82 37.47
CA VAL A 16 -3.00 -10.70 38.11
C VAL A 16 -1.61 -10.07 38.07
N LEU A 17 -1.21 -9.45 36.96
CA LEU A 17 0.09 -8.77 36.85
C LEU A 17 0.18 -7.54 37.77
N ALA A 18 -0.90 -6.76 37.87
CA ALA A 18 -1.01 -5.62 38.80
C ALA A 18 -0.97 -6.07 40.27
N ALA A 19 -1.69 -7.15 40.62
CA ALA A 19 -1.64 -7.73 41.95
C ALA A 19 -0.25 -8.29 42.30
N LYS A 20 0.45 -8.91 41.34
CA LYS A 20 1.83 -9.39 41.51
C LYS A 20 2.84 -8.25 41.65
N SER A 21 2.67 -7.14 40.94
CA SER A 21 3.54 -5.96 41.07
C SER A 21 3.31 -5.21 42.38
N GLN A 22 2.07 -5.14 42.85
CA GLN A 22 1.74 -4.65 44.20
C GLN A 22 2.31 -5.55 45.30
N LYS A 23 2.20 -6.89 45.17
CA LYS A 23 2.84 -7.82 46.12
C LYS A 23 4.37 -7.70 46.11
N ARG A 24 5.01 -7.51 44.94
CA ARG A 24 6.46 -7.26 44.83
C ARG A 24 6.90 -5.93 45.46
N ARG A 25 6.04 -4.90 45.47
CA ARG A 25 6.30 -3.64 46.19
C ARG A 25 6.22 -3.79 47.72
N VAL A 26 5.54 -4.83 48.22
CA VAL A 26 5.41 -5.12 49.65
C VAL A 26 6.48 -6.10 50.15
N SER A 27 7.16 -6.84 49.25
CA SER A 27 8.23 -7.78 49.61
C SER A 27 9.54 -7.44 48.87
N THR A 28 10.36 -6.55 49.43
CA THR A 28 11.77 -6.42 49.07
C THR A 28 12.58 -7.55 49.71
N SER A 29 12.85 -8.63 48.98
CA SER A 29 14.16 -9.27 48.95
C SER A 29 14.25 -10.40 47.92
N SER A 30 15.41 -10.42 47.24
CA SER A 30 16.07 -11.53 46.55
C SER A 30 15.52 -12.05 45.21
N ASN A 31 16.45 -11.99 44.24
CA ASN A 31 16.77 -12.96 43.19
C ASN A 31 15.63 -13.74 42.52
N GLN A 32 15.42 -13.52 41.21
CA GLN A 32 15.73 -14.52 40.18
C GLN A 32 15.33 -14.08 38.77
N ALA A 33 16.23 -14.44 37.84
CA ALA A 33 16.05 -14.81 36.44
C ALA A 33 14.67 -14.53 35.83
N SER A 34 14.64 -13.63 34.84
CA SER A 34 13.46 -13.47 33.98
C SER A 34 13.33 -14.70 33.08
N SER A 35 12.52 -15.67 33.51
CA SER A 35 11.84 -16.54 32.56
C SER A 35 10.96 -15.64 31.69
N ARG A 36 11.43 -15.33 30.46
CA ARG A 36 10.61 -14.64 29.47
C ARG A 36 9.43 -15.55 29.18
N SER A 37 8.29 -15.28 29.82
CA SER A 37 7.03 -15.96 29.52
C SER A 37 6.78 -15.83 28.01
N LYS A 38 6.51 -16.96 27.33
CA LYS A 38 6.28 -17.06 25.88
C LYS A 38 5.12 -16.21 25.32
N GLU A 39 4.50 -15.33 26.13
CA GLU A 39 3.30 -14.54 25.81
C GLU A 39 3.34 -13.12 26.38
N SER A 40 4.39 -12.35 26.11
CA SER A 40 4.39 -10.91 26.40
C SER A 40 3.89 -10.13 25.18
N TYR A 41 2.79 -9.38 25.33
CA TYR A 41 2.29 -8.47 24.30
C TYR A 41 3.25 -7.29 24.09
N THR A 42 3.43 -6.87 22.82
CA THR A 42 4.20 -5.67 22.49
C THR A 42 3.50 -4.40 22.99
N SER A 43 4.18 -3.25 22.94
CA SER A 43 3.57 -1.96 23.33
C SER A 43 2.33 -1.63 22.46
N ASN A 44 2.42 -1.85 21.14
CA ASN A 44 1.32 -1.63 20.20
C ASN A 44 0.12 -2.55 20.50
N GLN A 45 0.38 -3.84 20.77
CA GLN A 45 -0.68 -4.78 21.13
C GLN A 45 -1.38 -4.39 22.44
N ARG A 46 -0.61 -3.96 23.45
CA ARG A 46 -1.17 -3.48 24.73
C ARG A 46 -2.03 -2.24 24.53
N ARG A 47 -1.58 -1.27 23.73
CA ARG A 47 -2.36 -0.06 23.41
C ARG A 47 -3.69 -0.40 22.76
N TYR A 48 -3.69 -1.34 21.80
CA TYR A 48 -4.91 -1.79 21.14
C TYR A 48 -5.86 -2.51 22.10
N LEU A 49 -5.34 -3.46 22.89
CA LEU A 49 -6.17 -4.20 23.85
C LEU A 49 -6.75 -3.30 24.94
N ASN A 50 -6.01 -2.28 25.40
CA ASN A 50 -6.53 -1.29 26.33
C ASN A 50 -7.65 -0.45 25.69
N ALA A 51 -7.47 0.00 24.45
CA ALA A 51 -8.52 0.70 23.72
C ALA A 51 -9.78 -0.16 23.52
N CYS A 52 -9.61 -1.46 23.24
CA CYS A 52 -10.71 -2.44 23.15
C CYS A 52 -11.46 -2.56 24.49
N VAL A 53 -10.72 -2.63 25.60
CA VAL A 53 -11.29 -2.69 26.96
C VAL A 53 -12.08 -1.42 27.29
N GLU A 54 -11.52 -0.25 27.01
CA GLU A 54 -12.14 1.06 27.28
C GLU A 54 -13.44 1.25 26.47
N LYS A 55 -13.47 0.77 25.23
CA LYS A 55 -14.60 0.92 24.32
C LYS A 55 -15.53 -0.30 24.29
N GLN A 56 -15.29 -1.30 25.14
CA GLN A 56 -16.04 -2.57 25.19
C GLN A 56 -16.15 -3.25 23.80
N ALA A 57 -15.10 -3.13 22.99
CA ALA A 57 -15.05 -3.67 21.64
C ALA A 57 -14.21 -4.95 21.58
N ASP A 58 -14.65 -5.94 20.82
CA ASP A 58 -13.88 -7.18 20.60
C ASP A 58 -12.62 -6.92 19.75
N PRO A 59 -11.43 -7.38 20.18
CA PRO A 59 -10.21 -7.19 19.43
C PRO A 59 -10.26 -8.00 18.14
N GLU A 60 -9.96 -7.36 17.01
CA GLU A 60 -9.83 -8.05 15.74
C GLU A 60 -8.55 -8.92 15.78
N PRO A 61 -8.65 -10.25 15.61
CA PRO A 61 -7.52 -11.15 15.83
C PRO A 61 -6.33 -10.95 14.88
N ASN A 62 -6.59 -10.62 13.62
CA ASN A 62 -5.56 -10.41 12.61
C ASN A 62 -4.80 -9.11 12.85
N LEU A 63 -5.49 -8.04 13.26
CA LEU A 63 -4.91 -6.78 13.66
C LEU A 63 -4.06 -6.98 14.91
N LEU A 64 -4.59 -7.66 15.94
CA LEU A 64 -3.83 -7.95 17.14
C LEU A 64 -2.54 -8.71 16.83
N LYS A 65 -2.59 -9.69 15.92
CA LYS A 65 -1.39 -10.41 15.44
C LYS A 65 -0.45 -9.48 14.67
N ALA A 66 -0.96 -8.68 13.74
CA ALA A 66 -0.19 -7.76 12.90
C ALA A 66 0.55 -6.69 13.71
N LEU A 67 -0.08 -6.18 14.78
CA LEU A 67 0.50 -5.16 15.67
C LEU A 67 1.75 -5.64 16.42
N ARG A 68 1.97 -6.96 16.51
CA ARG A 68 3.23 -7.51 17.02
C ARG A 68 4.42 -7.06 16.18
N ASP A 69 4.24 -7.02 14.86
CA ASP A 69 5.27 -6.71 13.88
C ASP A 69 5.20 -5.24 13.43
N ALA A 70 4.59 -4.36 14.24
CA ALA A 70 4.32 -2.97 13.90
C ALA A 70 3.50 -2.78 12.60
N ARG A 71 2.58 -3.70 12.32
CA ARG A 71 1.69 -3.62 11.15
C ARG A 71 0.25 -3.35 11.57
N PHE A 72 -0.44 -2.53 10.79
CA PHE A 72 -1.85 -2.27 10.93
C PHE A 72 -2.57 -2.88 9.74
N VAL A 73 -3.19 -4.06 9.93
CA VAL A 73 -3.82 -4.80 8.84
C VAL A 73 -5.29 -5.06 9.18
N LEU A 74 -6.21 -4.59 8.34
CA LEU A 74 -7.65 -4.78 8.52
C LEU A 74 -8.37 -5.12 7.21
N LYS A 75 -9.34 -6.03 7.35
CA LYS A 75 -10.35 -6.32 6.33
C LYS A 75 -11.66 -5.65 6.73
N LEU A 76 -12.10 -4.68 5.95
CA LEU A 76 -13.23 -3.82 6.25
C LEU A 76 -14.57 -4.43 5.83
N ASP A 77 -14.57 -5.57 5.12
CA ASP A 77 -15.75 -6.20 4.50
C ASP A 77 -16.90 -6.56 5.45
N ARG A 78 -16.66 -6.58 6.77
CA ARG A 78 -17.65 -6.97 7.78
C ARG A 78 -17.99 -5.85 8.77
N PHE A 79 -17.33 -4.70 8.67
CA PHE A 79 -17.44 -3.69 9.72
C PHE A 79 -18.73 -2.89 9.60
N GLY A 80 -19.48 -2.88 10.71
CA GLY A 80 -20.53 -1.90 10.96
C GLY A 80 -19.95 -0.49 11.18
N GLN A 81 -20.82 0.50 11.39
CA GLN A 81 -20.39 1.89 11.60
C GLN A 81 -19.54 2.05 12.87
N GLU A 82 -19.99 1.50 14.00
CA GLU A 82 -19.29 1.64 15.29
C GLU A 82 -17.92 0.98 15.27
N GLU A 83 -17.84 -0.25 14.76
CA GLU A 83 -16.58 -1.00 14.61
C GLU A 83 -15.60 -0.28 13.69
N LEU A 84 -16.09 0.29 12.58
CA LEU A 84 -15.27 1.07 11.68
C LEU A 84 -14.73 2.31 12.39
N LEU A 85 -15.60 3.09 13.05
CA LEU A 85 -15.22 4.31 13.77
C LEU A 85 -14.20 4.02 14.87
N PHE A 86 -14.39 2.96 15.64
CA PHE A 86 -13.45 2.53 16.67
C PHE A 86 -12.06 2.22 16.09
N ASN A 87 -12.00 1.34 15.08
CA ASN A 87 -10.73 0.91 14.50
C ASN A 87 -10.03 2.06 13.74
N MET A 88 -10.78 2.92 13.07
CA MET A 88 -10.24 4.10 12.40
C MET A 88 -9.75 5.16 13.39
N GLY A 89 -10.46 5.37 14.49
CA GLY A 89 -9.98 6.21 15.60
C GLY A 89 -8.68 5.68 16.21
N PHE A 90 -8.58 4.36 16.41
CA PHE A 90 -7.34 3.75 16.88
C PHE A 90 -6.18 3.92 15.87
N LEU A 91 -6.44 3.76 14.57
CA LEU A 91 -5.46 4.01 13.51
C LEU A 91 -4.92 5.46 13.57
N GLN A 92 -5.80 6.46 13.70
CA GLN A 92 -5.39 7.87 13.77
C GLN A 92 -4.44 8.19 14.94
N SER A 93 -4.54 7.42 16.03
CA SER A 93 -3.67 7.53 17.21
C SER A 93 -2.32 6.81 17.04
N THR A 94 -2.19 6.00 15.97
CA THR A 94 -1.02 5.17 15.71
C THR A 94 0.03 5.93 14.90
N LYS A 95 1.28 5.90 15.41
CA LYS A 95 2.44 6.61 14.85
C LYS A 95 3.67 5.72 14.59
N SER A 96 3.54 4.43 14.89
CA SER A 96 4.66 3.48 15.02
C SER A 96 4.58 2.34 14.03
N CYS A 97 3.69 2.41 13.03
CA CYS A 97 3.50 1.32 12.09
C CYS A 97 4.49 1.41 10.93
N THR A 98 5.15 0.32 10.59
CA THR A 98 5.95 0.22 9.37
C THR A 98 5.08 -0.18 8.17
N HIS A 99 3.91 -0.77 8.42
CA HIS A 99 2.98 -1.20 7.39
C HIS A 99 1.55 -0.83 7.76
N ILE A 100 0.82 -0.25 6.83
CA ILE A 100 -0.61 -0.03 6.95
C ILE A 100 -1.29 -0.65 5.73
N SER A 101 -2.20 -1.59 5.98
CA SER A 101 -2.96 -2.29 4.94
C SER A 101 -4.43 -2.36 5.31
N LEU A 102 -5.26 -1.61 4.59
CA LEU A 102 -6.70 -1.62 4.70
C LEU A 102 -7.29 -2.16 3.41
N SER A 103 -8.14 -3.17 3.52
CA SER A 103 -8.74 -3.81 2.35
C SER A 103 -10.26 -3.88 2.46
N LEU A 104 -10.92 -3.53 1.35
CA LEU A 104 -12.35 -3.64 1.15
C LEU A 104 -12.58 -4.34 -0.19
N GLY A 105 -13.46 -5.33 -0.25
CA GLY A 105 -13.73 -6.06 -1.50
C GLY A 105 -12.71 -7.15 -1.81
N SER A 106 -11.97 -7.66 -0.82
CA SER A 106 -11.21 -8.92 -0.95
C SER A 106 -12.12 -10.12 -1.25
N MET A 107 -13.45 -9.95 -1.15
CA MET A 107 -14.45 -10.82 -1.77
C MET A 107 -14.41 -10.64 -3.29
N THR A 108 -13.40 -11.26 -3.89
CA THR A 108 -13.19 -11.47 -5.32
C THR A 108 -14.49 -11.48 -6.15
N LYS A 109 -14.59 -10.50 -7.06
CA LYS A 109 -15.09 -10.65 -8.45
C LYS A 109 -16.38 -11.45 -8.71
N ASN A 110 -17.32 -11.56 -7.79
CA ASN A 110 -18.66 -12.05 -8.12
C ASN A 110 -19.66 -10.93 -7.90
N ARG A 111 -19.98 -10.22 -8.98
CA ARG A 111 -21.21 -9.42 -9.10
C ARG A 111 -22.40 -10.22 -8.54
N ASP A 112 -22.39 -11.53 -8.77
CA ASP A 112 -23.36 -12.49 -8.27
C ASP A 112 -23.36 -12.66 -6.75
N LEU A 113 -22.21 -12.62 -6.08
CA LEU A 113 -22.14 -12.64 -4.63
C LEU A 113 -22.66 -11.33 -4.05
N ARG A 114 -22.35 -10.18 -4.66
CA ARG A 114 -22.88 -8.87 -4.24
C ARG A 114 -24.40 -8.81 -4.39
N ILE A 115 -24.91 -9.25 -5.54
CA ILE A 115 -26.35 -9.41 -5.80
C ILE A 115 -26.96 -10.40 -4.80
N LYS A 116 -26.25 -11.47 -4.45
CA LYS A 116 -26.69 -12.45 -3.45
C LYS A 116 -26.71 -11.85 -2.04
N PHE A 117 -25.72 -11.06 -1.63
CA PHE A 117 -25.71 -10.32 -0.36
C PHE A 117 -26.90 -9.34 -0.28
N ASP A 118 -27.15 -8.61 -1.37
CA ASP A 118 -28.30 -7.71 -1.46
C ASP A 118 -29.64 -8.48 -1.41
N ARG A 119 -29.77 -9.59 -2.16
CA ARG A 119 -30.95 -10.49 -2.12
C ARG A 119 -31.17 -11.13 -0.75
N LEU A 120 -30.10 -11.39 0.00
CA LEU A 120 -30.14 -11.97 1.35
C LEU A 120 -30.34 -10.92 2.45
N GLY A 121 -30.47 -9.62 2.11
CA GLY A 121 -30.67 -8.55 3.11
C GLY A 121 -29.47 -8.33 4.04
N LEU A 122 -28.28 -8.81 3.66
CA LEU A 122 -27.08 -8.69 4.47
C LEU A 122 -26.54 -7.25 4.36
N LYS A 123 -26.47 -6.54 5.50
CA LYS A 123 -25.95 -5.16 5.55
C LYS A 123 -24.54 -5.11 4.97
N ARG A 124 -24.36 -4.33 3.89
CA ARG A 124 -23.04 -4.04 3.33
C ARG A 124 -22.18 -3.36 4.40
N ALA A 125 -20.89 -3.66 4.43
CA ALA A 125 -19.96 -2.96 5.32
C ALA A 125 -20.06 -1.44 5.14
N TYR A 126 -19.97 -0.70 6.24
CA TYR A 126 -20.16 0.74 6.25
C TYR A 126 -19.15 1.46 5.34
N ALA A 127 -17.94 0.90 5.20
CA ALA A 127 -16.88 1.38 4.30
C ALA A 127 -17.24 1.32 2.80
N TYR A 128 -18.27 0.58 2.38
CA TYR A 128 -18.79 0.64 1.00
C TYR A 128 -19.56 1.94 0.72
N GLY A 129 -20.12 2.57 1.76
CA GLY A 129 -20.80 3.86 1.65
C GLY A 129 -19.79 5.00 1.48
N LYS A 130 -20.22 6.09 0.84
CA LYS A 130 -19.40 7.30 0.65
C LYS A 130 -18.82 7.80 1.99
N GLU A 131 -19.66 7.87 3.02
CA GLU A 131 -19.26 8.35 4.35
C GLU A 131 -18.21 7.44 5.01
N GLY A 132 -18.47 6.13 5.05
CA GLY A 132 -17.52 5.18 5.62
C GLY A 132 -16.18 5.16 4.88
N ALA A 133 -16.20 5.23 3.54
CA ALA A 133 -14.98 5.33 2.75
C ALA A 133 -14.21 6.63 3.04
N SER A 134 -14.89 7.76 3.12
CA SER A 134 -14.28 9.05 3.48
C SER A 134 -13.64 9.01 4.88
N ILE A 135 -14.30 8.41 5.87
CA ILE A 135 -13.74 8.21 7.21
C ILE A 135 -12.46 7.38 7.14
N VAL A 136 -12.45 6.28 6.38
CA VAL A 136 -11.27 5.43 6.22
C VAL A 136 -10.11 6.20 5.60
N VAL A 137 -10.34 6.89 4.48
CA VAL A 137 -9.31 7.67 3.77
C VAL A 137 -8.75 8.77 4.68
N ARG A 138 -9.61 9.56 5.34
CA ARG A 138 -9.16 10.62 6.27
C ARG A 138 -8.34 10.05 7.43
N SER A 139 -8.79 8.92 7.98
CA SER A 139 -8.15 8.29 9.14
C SER A 139 -6.79 7.70 8.80
N VAL A 140 -6.67 7.01 7.67
CA VAL A 140 -5.40 6.45 7.23
C VAL A 140 -4.43 7.55 6.84
N CYS A 141 -4.86 8.58 6.10
CA CYS A 141 -4.02 9.73 5.76
C CYS A 141 -3.51 10.46 7.02
N ALA A 142 -4.34 10.60 8.05
CA ALA A 142 -3.95 11.21 9.33
C ALA A 142 -2.95 10.36 10.14
N SER A 143 -2.93 9.04 9.95
CA SER A 143 -1.94 8.16 10.56
C SER A 143 -0.64 8.14 9.76
N VAL A 144 -0.74 8.03 8.43
CA VAL A 144 0.40 8.04 7.49
C VAL A 144 1.20 9.33 7.65
N SER A 145 0.56 10.49 7.75
CA SER A 145 1.24 11.78 7.98
C SER A 145 2.05 11.87 9.28
N LYS A 146 1.76 11.00 10.27
CA LYS A 146 2.45 10.95 11.57
C LYS A 146 3.46 9.80 11.66
N THR A 147 3.67 9.07 10.57
CA THR A 147 4.42 7.81 10.56
C THR A 147 5.54 7.88 9.51
N PRO A 148 6.67 8.57 9.80
CA PRO A 148 7.74 8.78 8.83
C PRO A 148 8.49 7.49 8.44
N ASN A 149 8.43 6.46 9.28
CA ASN A 149 9.06 5.16 9.03
C ASN A 149 8.11 4.17 8.33
N LEU A 150 7.11 4.67 7.61
CA LEU A 150 6.17 3.83 6.89
C LEU A 150 6.84 3.27 5.64
N VAL A 151 6.91 1.94 5.57
CA VAL A 151 7.53 1.18 4.48
C VAL A 151 6.50 0.71 3.46
N ARG A 152 5.31 0.29 3.92
CA ARG A 152 4.23 -0.17 3.02
C ARG A 152 2.90 0.49 3.32
N PHE A 153 2.27 1.05 2.28
CA PHE A 153 0.96 1.68 2.36
C PHE A 153 -0.02 1.08 1.36
N HIS A 154 -0.95 0.27 1.85
CA HIS A 154 -1.97 -0.38 1.03
C HIS A 154 -3.36 0.07 1.44
N LEU A 155 -4.09 0.67 0.50
CA LEU A 155 -5.50 1.00 0.62
C LEU A 155 -6.24 0.40 -0.57
N LEU A 156 -6.89 -0.74 -0.36
CA LEU A 156 -7.42 -1.57 -1.44
C LEU A 156 -8.95 -1.52 -1.45
N GLY A 157 -9.53 -1.18 -2.59
CA GLY A 157 -10.98 -1.21 -2.86
C GLY A 157 -11.82 -0.17 -2.11
N VAL A 158 -11.21 0.67 -1.27
CA VAL A 158 -11.88 1.77 -0.59
C VAL A 158 -12.00 2.96 -1.54
N ASN A 159 -13.22 3.39 -1.84
CA ASN A 159 -13.45 4.47 -2.80
C ASN A 159 -12.93 5.82 -2.26
N ILE A 160 -11.96 6.41 -2.96
CA ILE A 160 -11.46 7.76 -2.72
C ILE A 160 -12.40 8.72 -3.43
N SER A 161 -13.22 9.43 -2.66
CA SER A 161 -14.08 10.49 -3.22
C SER A 161 -13.26 11.75 -3.52
N PRO A 162 -13.65 12.59 -4.50
CA PRO A 162 -12.93 13.84 -4.81
C PRO A 162 -12.75 14.77 -3.60
N GLU A 163 -13.67 14.73 -2.64
CA GLU A 163 -13.64 15.52 -1.40
C GLU A 163 -12.42 15.20 -0.51
N VAL A 164 -11.94 13.95 -0.53
CA VAL A 164 -10.81 13.50 0.30
C VAL A 164 -9.49 13.47 -0.45
N VAL A 165 -9.48 13.66 -1.77
CA VAL A 165 -8.23 13.72 -2.57
C VAL A 165 -7.20 14.70 -2.00
N PRO A 166 -7.55 15.93 -1.56
CA PRO A 166 -6.57 16.90 -1.06
C PRO A 166 -5.82 16.47 0.21
N VAL A 167 -6.27 15.42 0.92
CA VAL A 167 -5.56 14.93 2.11
C VAL A 167 -4.44 13.94 1.77
N LEU A 168 -4.48 13.29 0.59
CA LEU A 168 -3.51 12.28 0.19
C LEU A 168 -2.08 12.83 0.03
N PRO A 169 -1.85 13.96 -0.66
CA PRO A 169 -0.49 14.45 -0.89
C PRO A 169 0.18 14.84 0.42
N LYS A 170 -0.57 15.47 1.33
CA LYS A 170 -0.10 15.85 2.67
C LYS A 170 0.31 14.63 3.51
N ALA A 171 -0.38 13.50 3.34
CA ALA A 171 -0.04 12.26 4.02
C ALA A 171 1.26 11.68 3.50
N LEU A 172 1.41 11.58 2.18
CA LEU A 172 2.56 10.95 1.55
C LEU A 172 3.84 11.80 1.59
N PHE A 173 3.72 13.12 1.73
CA PHE A 173 4.85 14.05 1.69
C PHE A 173 6.00 13.72 2.67
N HIS A 174 5.69 13.11 3.83
CA HIS A 174 6.69 12.79 4.87
C HIS A 174 7.16 11.33 4.85
N CYS A 175 6.68 10.52 3.91
CA CYS A 175 6.94 9.07 3.87
C CYS A 175 8.15 8.73 3.00
N HIS A 176 9.34 9.23 3.37
CA HIS A 176 10.57 9.04 2.57
C HIS A 176 11.10 7.60 2.56
N GLN A 177 10.67 6.75 3.51
CA GLN A 177 11.03 5.32 3.58
C GLN A 177 10.00 4.40 2.88
N LEU A 178 9.05 4.98 2.14
CA LEU A 178 8.00 4.20 1.50
C LEU A 178 8.57 3.37 0.34
N GLU A 179 8.51 2.05 0.47
CA GLU A 179 8.97 1.09 -0.54
C GLU A 179 7.85 0.60 -1.46
N ASP A 180 6.63 0.49 -0.93
CA ASP A 180 5.49 -0.12 -1.63
C ASP A 180 4.19 0.64 -1.33
N ILE A 181 3.56 1.15 -2.39
CA ILE A 181 2.23 1.74 -2.34
C ILE A 181 1.25 1.00 -3.24
N SER A 182 0.06 0.71 -2.70
CA SER A 182 -1.03 0.12 -3.45
C SER A 182 -2.35 0.83 -3.16
N LEU A 183 -2.94 1.43 -4.20
CA LEU A 183 -4.24 2.09 -4.16
C LEU A 183 -5.26 1.35 -5.04
N ASN A 184 -5.10 0.05 -5.22
CA ASN A 184 -5.88 -0.74 -6.18
C ASN A 184 -7.39 -0.63 -5.92
N GLY A 185 -8.17 -0.41 -6.98
CA GLY A 185 -9.63 -0.38 -6.90
C GLY A 185 -10.20 0.79 -6.09
N THR A 186 -9.40 1.83 -5.83
CA THR A 186 -9.83 2.98 -5.02
C THR A 186 -10.61 4.04 -5.80
N ASN A 187 -10.75 3.90 -7.13
CA ASN A 187 -11.34 4.94 -7.98
C ASN A 187 -10.67 6.32 -7.73
N LEU A 188 -9.33 6.31 -7.62
CA LEU A 188 -8.48 7.48 -7.44
C LEU A 188 -8.69 8.54 -8.53
N ARG A 189 -8.93 8.08 -9.78
CA ARG A 189 -9.09 8.91 -10.99
C ARG A 189 -7.86 9.77 -11.30
N ASP A 190 -7.95 10.49 -12.41
CA ASP A 190 -6.88 11.33 -12.93
C ASP A 190 -6.53 12.46 -11.94
N GLU A 191 -7.53 13.09 -11.31
CA GLU A 191 -7.31 14.16 -10.33
C GLU A 191 -6.60 13.65 -9.06
N GLY A 192 -6.93 12.43 -8.63
CA GLY A 192 -6.25 11.81 -7.49
C GLY A 192 -4.80 11.46 -7.79
N LEU A 193 -4.51 10.94 -8.99
CA LEU A 193 -3.12 10.69 -9.40
C LEU A 193 -2.34 12.00 -9.55
N ALA A 194 -2.95 13.02 -10.15
CA ALA A 194 -2.38 14.36 -10.28
C ALA A 194 -1.91 14.91 -8.92
N ALA A 195 -2.74 14.72 -7.89
CA ALA A 195 -2.46 15.19 -6.53
C ALA A 195 -1.24 14.48 -5.91
N ILE A 196 -1.07 13.18 -6.14
CA ILE A 196 -0.03 12.37 -5.47
C ILE A 196 1.24 12.15 -6.31
N ALA A 197 1.22 12.44 -7.61
CA ALA A 197 2.31 12.13 -8.54
C ALA A 197 3.67 12.67 -8.08
N ILE A 198 3.72 13.92 -7.60
CA ILE A 198 4.95 14.53 -7.09
C ILE A 198 5.44 13.82 -5.82
N ALA A 199 4.52 13.45 -4.91
CA ALA A 199 4.90 12.78 -3.68
C ALA A 199 5.49 11.40 -3.97
N LEU A 200 4.87 10.63 -4.88
CA LEU A 200 5.37 9.32 -5.29
C LEU A 200 6.71 9.40 -6.02
N GLY A 201 6.83 10.30 -7.00
CA GLY A 201 8.08 10.52 -7.72
C GLY A 201 9.22 11.05 -6.84
N LYS A 202 8.92 11.55 -5.62
CA LYS A 202 9.91 12.03 -4.65
C LYS A 202 10.28 11.04 -3.54
N CYS A 203 9.80 9.80 -3.61
CA CYS A 203 10.13 8.77 -2.63
C CYS A 203 11.37 7.97 -3.10
N PRO A 204 12.53 8.10 -2.44
CA PRO A 204 13.79 7.48 -2.92
C PRO A 204 13.80 5.95 -2.82
N GLU A 205 13.14 5.40 -1.78
CA GLU A 205 13.07 3.97 -1.52
C GLU A 205 11.92 3.28 -2.26
N LEU A 206 11.14 4.00 -3.07
CA LEU A 206 9.93 3.46 -3.68
C LEU A 206 10.30 2.50 -4.82
N HIS A 207 9.88 1.25 -4.68
CA HIS A 207 10.11 0.17 -5.63
C HIS A 207 8.82 -0.35 -6.26
N VAL A 208 7.66 -0.19 -5.59
CA VAL A 208 6.39 -0.71 -6.10
C VAL A 208 5.29 0.34 -6.03
N ILE A 209 4.70 0.63 -7.18
CA ILE A 209 3.50 1.46 -7.32
C ILE A 209 2.41 0.63 -7.99
N SER A 210 1.31 0.37 -7.27
CA SER A 210 0.18 -0.37 -7.79
C SER A 210 -1.08 0.50 -7.79
N LEU A 211 -1.56 0.84 -8.98
CA LEU A 211 -2.76 1.65 -9.25
C LEU A 211 -3.75 0.89 -10.13
N VAL A 212 -3.93 -0.40 -9.84
CA VAL A 212 -4.78 -1.30 -10.62
C VAL A 212 -6.24 -0.90 -10.48
N GLY A 213 -6.93 -0.67 -11.59
CA GLY A 213 -8.37 -0.35 -11.55
C GLY A 213 -8.70 0.90 -10.74
N CYS A 214 -7.89 1.94 -10.88
CA CYS A 214 -8.08 3.23 -10.23
C CYS A 214 -8.96 4.20 -11.02
N GLY A 215 -9.41 3.82 -12.22
CA GLY A 215 -10.22 4.68 -13.09
C GLY A 215 -9.39 5.76 -13.78
N LEU A 216 -8.13 5.46 -14.09
CA LEU A 216 -7.24 6.37 -14.82
C LEU A 216 -7.59 6.36 -16.32
N THR A 217 -7.50 7.53 -16.96
CA THR A 217 -7.69 7.76 -18.40
C THR A 217 -6.47 8.43 -19.00
N ASP A 218 -6.47 8.73 -20.31
CA ASP A 218 -5.36 9.44 -20.96
C ASP A 218 -5.08 10.83 -20.38
N LYS A 219 -6.00 11.42 -19.60
CA LYS A 219 -5.71 12.65 -18.86
C LYS A 219 -4.63 12.48 -17.78
N ALA A 220 -4.36 11.26 -17.34
CA ALA A 220 -3.32 10.93 -16.38
C ALA A 220 -1.91 10.84 -16.98
N LYS A 221 -1.75 10.87 -18.31
CA LYS A 221 -0.47 10.58 -19.01
C LYS A 221 0.72 11.39 -18.48
N GLU A 222 0.53 12.70 -18.33
CA GLU A 222 1.56 13.62 -17.82
C GLU A 222 1.96 13.29 -16.37
N HIS A 223 1.00 12.83 -15.56
CA HIS A 223 1.24 12.49 -14.17
C HIS A 223 1.99 11.16 -14.02
N ILE A 224 1.72 10.20 -14.92
CA ILE A 224 2.46 8.93 -14.98
C ILE A 224 3.90 9.19 -15.41
N ALA A 225 4.12 9.91 -16.51
CA ALA A 225 5.46 10.29 -16.98
C ALA A 225 6.23 11.09 -15.91
N LYS A 226 5.54 11.99 -15.20
CA LYS A 226 6.14 12.76 -14.12
C LYS A 226 6.62 11.90 -12.95
N ILE A 227 5.92 10.80 -12.61
CA ILE A 227 6.38 9.87 -11.58
C ILE A 227 7.69 9.21 -12.01
N ILE A 228 7.75 8.71 -13.25
CA ILE A 228 8.94 8.07 -13.83
C ILE A 228 10.12 9.05 -13.84
N ALA A 229 9.92 10.25 -14.41
CA ALA A 229 10.96 11.25 -14.53
C ALA A 229 11.51 11.72 -13.17
N LEU A 230 10.64 11.99 -12.19
CA LEU A 230 11.08 12.43 -10.86
C LEU A 230 11.82 11.34 -10.10
N HIS A 231 11.37 10.09 -10.21
CA HIS A 231 12.07 8.95 -9.59
C HIS A 231 13.46 8.79 -10.19
N GLY A 232 13.57 8.88 -11.52
CA GLY A 232 14.85 8.84 -12.21
C GLY A 232 15.81 9.94 -11.77
N VAL A 233 15.33 11.19 -11.65
CA VAL A 233 16.14 12.31 -11.15
C VAL A 233 16.71 12.04 -9.76
N ILE A 234 15.92 11.46 -8.85
CA ILE A 234 16.37 11.17 -7.48
C ILE A 234 17.41 10.03 -7.45
N LYS A 235 17.21 8.99 -8.25
CA LYS A 235 18.16 7.87 -8.33
C LYS A 235 19.47 8.31 -8.97
N ASP A 236 19.42 9.15 -10.01
CA ASP A 236 20.61 9.76 -10.62
C ASP A 236 21.35 10.66 -9.62
N GLU A 237 20.65 11.49 -8.85
CA GLU A 237 21.24 12.35 -7.81
C GLU A 237 21.90 11.52 -6.70
N ALA A 238 21.29 10.40 -6.29
CA ALA A 238 21.84 9.50 -5.29
C ALA A 238 23.15 8.83 -5.78
N ILE A 239 23.20 8.40 -7.05
CA ILE A 239 24.43 7.89 -7.68
C ILE A 239 25.49 8.97 -7.76
N TRP A 240 25.12 10.18 -8.20
CA TRP A 240 26.08 11.26 -8.37
C TRP A 240 26.70 11.66 -7.02
N SER A 241 25.86 11.85 -6.00
CA SER A 241 26.31 12.22 -4.65
C SER A 241 27.25 11.17 -4.03
N SER A 242 26.96 9.88 -4.21
CA SER A 242 27.83 8.80 -3.70
C SER A 242 29.15 8.71 -4.48
N SER A 243 29.11 8.87 -5.80
CA SER A 243 30.30 8.87 -6.64
C SER A 243 31.27 10.02 -6.29
N LEU A 244 30.75 11.21 -5.96
CA LEU A 244 31.56 12.36 -5.55
C LEU A 244 32.24 12.19 -4.18
N ARG A 245 31.67 11.36 -3.29
CA ARG A 245 32.19 11.16 -1.93
C ARG A 245 33.35 10.17 -1.87
N GLY A 246 33.71 9.54 -2.99
CA GLY A 246 34.76 8.53 -3.04
C GLY A 246 34.38 7.24 -2.31
N ASP A 247 33.09 7.05 -2.02
CA ASP A 247 32.58 5.76 -1.56
C ASP A 247 32.85 4.72 -2.67
N VAL A 248 33.15 3.48 -2.28
CA VAL A 248 33.27 2.34 -3.22
C VAL A 248 32.09 2.43 -4.17
N ALA A 249 32.37 2.47 -5.49
CA ALA A 249 31.37 2.61 -6.53
C ALA A 249 30.13 1.79 -6.12
N PRO A 250 28.97 2.43 -5.88
CA PRO A 250 27.80 1.70 -5.44
C PRO A 250 27.63 0.52 -6.38
N THR A 251 27.47 -0.70 -5.84
CA THR A 251 26.99 -1.83 -6.65
C THR A 251 25.90 -1.27 -7.56
N PRO A 252 26.01 -1.40 -8.90
CA PRO A 252 25.15 -0.66 -9.81
C PRO A 252 23.72 -0.87 -9.36
N LEU A 253 23.06 0.21 -8.89
CA LEU A 253 21.66 0.10 -8.52
C LEU A 253 20.95 -0.25 -9.82
N MET A 254 20.47 -1.48 -9.88
CA MET A 254 19.70 -1.95 -11.00
C MET A 254 18.36 -1.20 -11.02
N PRO A 255 17.72 -1.08 -12.19
CA PRO A 255 16.33 -0.68 -12.26
C PRO A 255 15.53 -1.48 -11.23
N ASP A 256 14.76 -0.80 -10.39
CA ASP A 256 14.07 -1.41 -9.25
C ASP A 256 12.60 -0.98 -9.14
N LEU A 257 12.16 -0.01 -9.95
CA LEU A 257 10.80 0.50 -9.91
C LEU A 257 9.86 -0.39 -10.74
N LEU A 258 8.78 -0.84 -10.12
CA LEU A 258 7.69 -1.58 -10.72
C LEU A 258 6.40 -0.74 -10.64
N ILE A 259 5.83 -0.40 -11.79
CA ILE A 259 4.56 0.31 -11.87
C ILE A 259 3.49 -0.60 -12.48
N ASN A 260 2.41 -0.82 -11.73
CA ASN A 260 1.25 -1.57 -12.19
C ASN A 260 0.04 -0.63 -12.37
N LEU A 261 -0.28 -0.35 -13.63
CA LEU A 261 -1.40 0.47 -14.09
C LEU A 261 -2.49 -0.37 -14.77
N SER A 262 -2.50 -1.68 -14.55
CA SER A 262 -3.44 -2.59 -15.21
C SER A 262 -4.91 -2.26 -14.87
N ARG A 263 -5.83 -2.66 -15.76
CA ARG A 263 -7.28 -2.52 -15.60
C ARG A 263 -7.77 -1.06 -15.46
N ASN A 264 -7.11 -0.11 -16.12
CA ASN A 264 -7.58 1.27 -16.26
C ASN A 264 -8.13 1.51 -17.69
N SER A 265 -8.26 2.76 -18.11
CA SER A 265 -8.71 3.17 -19.44
C SER A 265 -7.66 4.03 -20.15
N LEU A 266 -6.39 3.64 -20.04
CA LEU A 266 -5.26 4.28 -20.73
C LEU A 266 -5.21 3.83 -22.19
N GLY A 267 -5.01 4.76 -23.12
CA GLY A 267 -4.94 4.55 -24.55
C GLY A 267 -3.55 4.90 -25.13
N ASP A 268 -3.52 5.10 -26.45
CA ASP A 268 -2.27 5.31 -27.20
C ASP A 268 -1.59 6.64 -26.85
N GLU A 269 -2.35 7.68 -26.49
CA GLU A 269 -1.77 8.95 -26.02
C GLU A 269 -0.94 8.76 -24.74
N THR A 270 -1.40 7.91 -23.83
CA THR A 270 -0.60 7.54 -22.65
C THR A 270 0.63 6.73 -23.05
N ALA A 271 0.50 5.83 -24.03
CA ALA A 271 1.63 5.02 -24.51
C ALA A 271 2.75 5.89 -25.06
N GLU A 272 2.43 6.89 -25.90
CA GLU A 272 3.38 7.87 -26.44
C GLU A 272 4.13 8.62 -25.32
N VAL A 273 3.39 9.21 -24.38
CA VAL A 273 3.98 10.01 -23.30
C VAL A 273 4.83 9.17 -22.34
N ILE A 274 4.42 7.92 -22.04
CA ILE A 274 5.26 7.01 -21.26
C ILE A 274 6.53 6.65 -22.04
N CYS A 275 6.43 6.36 -23.34
CA CYS A 275 7.57 6.03 -24.19
C CYS A 275 8.58 7.18 -24.29
N ASP A 276 8.11 8.42 -24.37
CA ASP A 276 8.98 9.61 -24.34
C ASP A 276 9.74 9.70 -23.01
N ALA A 277 9.06 9.47 -21.88
CA ALA A 277 9.72 9.42 -20.57
C ALA A 277 10.74 8.26 -20.47
N LEU A 278 10.44 7.11 -21.09
CA LEU A 278 11.35 5.96 -21.11
C LEU A 278 12.62 6.20 -21.94
N CYS A 279 12.62 7.13 -22.90
CA CYS A 279 13.82 7.42 -23.70
C CYS A 279 14.99 7.93 -22.85
N SER A 280 14.74 8.55 -21.70
CA SER A 280 15.76 9.04 -20.77
C SER A 280 15.80 8.26 -19.45
N ASP A 281 14.77 7.48 -19.12
CA ASP A 281 14.71 6.68 -17.91
C ASP A 281 15.65 5.46 -17.96
N LYS A 282 16.25 5.15 -16.81
CA LYS A 282 17.13 3.99 -16.61
C LYS A 282 16.74 3.15 -15.39
N TRP A 283 15.58 3.42 -14.79
CA TRP A 283 15.24 3.03 -13.43
C TRP A 283 13.96 2.21 -13.31
N LEU A 284 13.07 2.33 -14.30
CA LEU A 284 11.88 1.51 -14.40
C LEU A 284 12.25 0.09 -14.81
N LEU A 285 12.07 -0.85 -13.88
CA LEU A 285 12.29 -2.29 -14.10
C LEU A 285 11.11 -2.94 -14.80
N GLY A 286 9.89 -2.51 -14.46
CA GLY A 286 8.69 -3.16 -14.97
C GLY A 286 7.45 -2.28 -15.01
N LEU A 287 6.69 -2.44 -16.09
CA LEU A 287 5.46 -1.70 -16.35
C LEU A 287 4.35 -2.67 -16.75
N ASN A 288 3.22 -2.61 -16.04
CA ASN A 288 2.04 -3.39 -16.37
C ASN A 288 0.87 -2.49 -16.77
N LEU A 289 0.49 -2.54 -18.04
CA LEU A 289 -0.63 -1.87 -18.68
C LEU A 289 -1.73 -2.85 -19.12
N GLY A 290 -1.70 -4.11 -18.68
CA GLY A 290 -2.69 -5.11 -19.08
C GLY A 290 -4.13 -4.70 -18.78
N GLY A 291 -5.05 -4.97 -19.71
CA GLY A 291 -6.47 -4.60 -19.55
C GLY A 291 -6.75 -3.10 -19.59
N ASN A 292 -5.93 -2.34 -20.33
CA ASN A 292 -6.19 -0.97 -20.76
C ASN A 292 -6.66 -0.94 -22.23
N ASN A 293 -6.82 0.26 -22.80
CA ASN A 293 -7.38 0.51 -24.12
C ASN A 293 -6.30 0.85 -25.17
N LEU A 294 -5.09 0.31 -25.04
CA LEU A 294 -4.05 0.50 -26.05
C LEU A 294 -4.42 -0.28 -27.33
N SER A 295 -4.25 0.37 -28.47
CA SER A 295 -4.36 -0.26 -29.77
C SER A 295 -3.06 -0.97 -30.17
N GLU A 296 -3.04 -1.55 -31.37
CA GLU A 296 -1.81 -2.07 -31.97
C GLU A 296 -0.77 -0.96 -32.19
N GLN A 297 -1.20 0.28 -32.47
CA GLN A 297 -0.31 1.43 -32.61
C GLN A 297 0.40 1.75 -31.29
N GLY A 298 -0.35 1.91 -30.19
CA GLY A 298 0.26 2.17 -28.88
C GLY A 298 1.19 1.03 -28.43
N THR A 299 0.86 -0.22 -28.77
CA THR A 299 1.74 -1.37 -28.56
C THR A 299 3.02 -1.26 -29.40
N GLY A 300 2.90 -0.89 -30.67
CA GLY A 300 4.02 -0.66 -31.58
C GLY A 300 4.96 0.46 -31.09
N THR A 301 4.42 1.51 -30.47
CA THR A 301 5.21 2.58 -29.85
C THR A 301 6.16 2.04 -28.78
N PHE A 302 5.66 1.20 -27.86
CA PHE A 302 6.51 0.55 -26.85
C PHE A 302 7.59 -0.31 -27.48
N ILE A 303 7.25 -1.15 -28.47
CA ILE A 303 8.22 -2.01 -29.15
C ILE A 303 9.33 -1.19 -29.78
N ASN A 304 8.98 -0.11 -30.50
CA ASN A 304 9.93 0.76 -31.17
C ASN A 304 10.86 1.49 -30.18
N THR A 305 10.32 2.01 -29.06
CA THR A 305 11.10 2.67 -28.01
C THR A 305 12.06 1.70 -27.33
N LEU A 306 11.60 0.50 -26.97
CA LEU A 306 12.46 -0.51 -26.34
C LEU A 306 13.56 -1.03 -27.27
N ALA A 307 13.30 -1.09 -28.57
CA ALA A 307 14.29 -1.49 -29.57
C ALA A 307 15.38 -0.41 -29.78
N LYS A 308 15.03 0.88 -29.64
CA LYS A 308 15.90 1.99 -30.06
C LYS A 308 16.56 2.77 -28.93
N THR A 309 15.87 2.96 -27.81
CA THR A 309 16.29 3.96 -26.81
C THR A 309 16.30 3.46 -25.38
N ASN A 310 15.40 2.55 -24.99
CA ASN A 310 15.35 2.04 -23.62
C ASN A 310 15.69 0.53 -23.55
N HIS A 311 16.75 0.21 -22.81
CA HIS A 311 17.21 -1.18 -22.61
C HIS A 311 17.18 -1.60 -21.14
N THR A 312 16.52 -0.81 -20.28
CA THR A 312 16.44 -1.06 -18.83
C THR A 312 15.13 -1.70 -18.40
N LEU A 313 14.03 -1.43 -19.13
CA LEU A 313 12.73 -2.03 -18.84
C LEU A 313 12.76 -3.54 -19.12
N ALA A 314 12.79 -4.34 -18.07
CA ALA A 314 12.89 -5.80 -18.16
C ALA A 314 11.52 -6.48 -18.33
N VAL A 315 10.46 -5.90 -17.78
CA VAL A 315 9.12 -6.51 -17.77
C VAL A 315 8.08 -5.52 -18.29
N LEU A 316 7.49 -5.82 -19.45
CA LEU A 316 6.37 -5.07 -19.99
C LEU A 316 5.16 -6.00 -20.17
N ALA A 317 4.01 -5.62 -19.63
CA ALA A 317 2.75 -6.31 -19.87
C ALA A 317 1.74 -5.34 -20.50
N LEU A 318 1.32 -5.62 -21.72
CA LEU A 318 0.36 -4.82 -22.50
C LEU A 318 -1.00 -5.54 -22.61
N PRO A 319 -2.07 -4.85 -23.06
CA PRO A 319 -3.33 -5.50 -23.38
C PRO A 319 -3.15 -6.66 -24.38
N ASN A 320 -3.92 -7.72 -24.21
CA ASN A 320 -3.93 -8.88 -25.11
C ASN A 320 -2.61 -9.66 -25.29
N MET A 321 -1.57 -9.38 -24.49
CA MET A 321 -0.44 -10.30 -24.34
C MET A 321 -0.96 -11.58 -23.68
N LYS A 322 -1.31 -12.59 -24.49
CA LYS A 322 -1.53 -13.95 -23.98
C LYS A 322 -0.25 -14.37 -23.26
N ASN A 323 -0.41 -14.99 -22.08
CA ASN A 323 0.67 -15.47 -21.21
C ASN A 323 1.97 -15.79 -21.99
N PRO A 324 3.14 -15.29 -21.58
CA PRO A 324 4.41 -15.53 -22.28
C PRO A 324 4.88 -17.01 -22.27
N GLY A 325 4.01 -17.97 -21.94
CA GLY A 325 4.32 -19.40 -21.90
C GLY A 325 3.99 -20.21 -23.15
N THR A 326 3.32 -19.68 -24.18
CA THR A 326 2.90 -20.53 -25.32
C THR A 326 2.79 -19.85 -26.70
N SER A 327 3.56 -18.80 -26.99
CA SER A 327 3.66 -18.30 -28.37
C SER A 327 5.07 -18.44 -28.88
N LYS A 328 5.27 -19.41 -29.79
CA LYS A 328 6.45 -19.50 -30.65
C LYS A 328 6.61 -18.19 -31.42
N VAL A 329 7.50 -17.33 -30.97
CA VAL A 329 8.26 -16.44 -31.85
C VAL A 329 9.71 -16.63 -31.47
N MET A 330 10.27 -17.69 -32.05
CA MET A 330 11.70 -17.92 -32.16
C MET A 330 12.20 -17.08 -33.32
N ASP A 331 13.44 -16.60 -33.16
CA ASP A 331 14.38 -16.19 -34.19
C ASP A 331 14.11 -14.85 -34.89
N ASN A 332 14.77 -13.80 -34.39
CA ASN A 332 15.78 -13.04 -35.14
C ASN A 332 16.08 -11.70 -34.44
N ILE A 333 17.07 -11.67 -33.55
CA ILE A 333 17.99 -10.53 -33.42
C ILE A 333 19.38 -11.11 -33.10
N ASN A 334 20.16 -11.33 -34.16
CA ASN A 334 21.61 -11.39 -34.12
C ASN A 334 22.13 -10.15 -34.85
N VAL A 335 23.26 -9.63 -34.36
CA VAL A 335 24.04 -8.42 -34.73
C VAL A 335 23.79 -7.24 -33.80
#